data_AF-A0A423FGT7-F1
#
_entry.id   AF-A0A423FGT7-F1
#
_cell.length_a   1.000
_cell.length_b   1.000
_cell.length_c   1.000
_cell.angle_alpha   90.00
_cell.angle_beta   90.00
_cell.angle_gamma   90.00
#
_symmetry.space_group_name_H-M   'P 1'
#
loop_
_entity.id
_entity.type
_entity.pdbx_description
1 polymer ?
#
loop_
_entity_poly.entity_id
_entity_poly.type
_entity_poly.pdbx_seq_one_letter_code
_entity_poly.pdbx_strand_id
1 'polypeptide(L)'
;MFKRNVLAVSVTLAALCSAQAAMADINGGGATLPQPLYQTAGVLTTGFAPYIGVGSGNGKAAFLTNDYTKFVAGVTNKNVHWAGSDSKLSATELSTYASAKQPAWGKLIQVPSVATSVAIPFNKAGTNAVDLSVDQLCGVFSGRLTTWNQITNSGRTGPIALVYRSESSGTTELFTRFLNAKCTEAKPFAVTTTFSSSYGGGLPSTAVAATGSQGVMDALNAVEGRITYMSPDYAATTLAGLDDATKVAKVGGVSPAPANVSAAIGLVPAPTEARADGSFIDATNPDNWVPVFAATASGPATFAYPSSGYPILGFTNLIFSQCYADATQTTQVRGFFARHYGAFGNNDTAISNNRFVPLPANWKKAVRDTFATASNAQGIGNTSVCNAIGRPL
;
A
#
# COMPACT_ATOMS: atom_id res chain seq x y z
N MET A 1 31.57 -55.89 -40.39
CA MET A 1 31.11 -56.17 -41.76
C MET A 1 29.61 -55.90 -41.83
N PHE A 2 29.19 -55.04 -42.76
CA PHE A 2 27.87 -55.00 -43.46
C PHE A 2 26.58 -55.06 -42.59
N LYS A 3 25.62 -54.12 -42.62
CA LYS A 3 25.09 -53.32 -43.75
C LYS A 3 24.43 -52.02 -43.27
N ARG A 4 24.64 -50.96 -44.05
CA ARG A 4 23.82 -49.74 -44.12
C ARG A 4 22.48 -50.10 -44.76
N ASN A 5 21.37 -49.68 -44.16
CA ASN A 5 20.11 -49.44 -44.87
C ASN A 5 19.61 -48.05 -44.45
N VAL A 6 19.80 -47.10 -45.37
CA VAL A 6 19.17 -45.79 -45.35
C VAL A 6 17.82 -45.94 -46.04
N LEU A 7 16.75 -45.59 -45.35
CA LEU A 7 15.47 -45.21 -45.97
C LEU A 7 15.01 -43.94 -45.26
N ALA A 8 15.06 -42.84 -46.02
CA ALA A 8 14.44 -41.57 -45.73
C ALA A 8 12.91 -41.66 -45.93
N VAL A 9 12.21 -40.53 -45.66
CA VAL A 9 10.78 -40.23 -45.86
C VAL A 9 9.97 -40.55 -44.59
N SER A 10 9.30 -39.63 -43.87
CA SER A 10 8.70 -38.34 -44.23
C SER A 10 8.59 -37.39 -43.03
N VAL A 11 8.64 -36.10 -43.36
CA VAL A 11 8.27 -34.93 -42.56
C VAL A 11 6.76 -34.96 -42.24
N THR A 12 6.39 -34.87 -40.97
CA THR A 12 5.22 -34.09 -40.52
C THR A 12 5.57 -33.38 -39.22
N LEU A 13 5.98 -32.13 -39.39
CA LEU A 13 5.98 -31.07 -38.41
C LEU A 13 4.54 -30.88 -37.90
N ALA A 14 4.26 -31.33 -36.68
CA ALA A 14 3.17 -30.81 -35.88
C ALA A 14 3.79 -30.31 -34.57
N ALA A 15 4.54 -29.21 -34.69
CA ALA A 15 4.75 -28.35 -33.55
C ALA A 15 3.37 -27.88 -33.10
N LEU A 16 2.83 -28.48 -32.03
CA LEU A 16 1.81 -27.82 -31.21
C LEU A 16 2.48 -26.63 -30.53
N CYS A 17 2.80 -25.61 -31.33
CA CYS A 17 2.76 -24.23 -30.86
C CYS A 17 1.28 -23.91 -30.69
N SER A 18 0.69 -24.34 -29.57
CA SER A 18 -0.37 -23.55 -28.98
C SER A 18 0.27 -22.22 -28.62
N ALA A 19 0.25 -21.30 -29.60
CA ALA A 19 0.33 -19.88 -29.35
C ALA A 19 -0.87 -19.58 -28.46
N GLN A 20 -0.69 -19.78 -27.15
CA GLN A 20 -1.54 -19.17 -26.16
C GLN A 20 -1.35 -17.68 -26.44
N ALA A 21 -2.33 -17.08 -27.11
CA ALA A 21 -2.34 -15.65 -27.35
C ALA A 21 -1.94 -15.01 -26.02
N ALA A 22 -0.79 -14.33 -26.00
CA ALA A 22 -0.37 -13.59 -24.84
C ALA A 22 -1.50 -12.61 -24.56
N MET A 23 -2.33 -12.91 -23.57
CA MET A 23 -3.36 -12.00 -23.11
C MET A 23 -2.63 -10.69 -22.82
N ALA A 24 -3.17 -9.56 -23.26
CA ALA A 24 -2.63 -8.26 -22.85
C ALA A 24 -2.84 -8.14 -21.34
N ASP A 25 -1.85 -8.57 -20.55
CA ASP A 25 -1.98 -8.65 -19.10
C ASP A 25 -2.31 -7.28 -18.50
N ILE A 26 -3.20 -7.25 -17.51
CA ILE A 26 -3.46 -6.12 -16.64
C ILE A 26 -2.22 -5.89 -15.77
N ASN A 27 -1.38 -4.96 -16.21
CA ASN A 27 -0.18 -4.59 -15.47
C ASN A 27 -0.45 -3.57 -14.37
N GLY A 28 0.05 -3.84 -13.16
CA GLY A 28 0.08 -2.89 -12.07
C GLY A 28 1.24 -3.08 -11.10
N GLY A 29 1.45 -2.05 -10.28
CA GLY A 29 2.62 -1.92 -9.42
C GLY A 29 2.51 -0.70 -8.51
N GLY A 30 3.56 -0.40 -7.75
CA GLY A 30 3.61 0.77 -6.88
C GLY A 30 4.08 0.45 -5.47
N ALA A 31 3.23 0.71 -4.47
CA ALA A 31 3.51 0.52 -3.05
C ALA A 31 4.17 -0.84 -2.75
N THR A 32 5.30 -0.79 -2.02
CA THR A 32 6.00 -1.98 -1.55
C THR A 32 5.41 -2.55 -0.26
N LEU A 33 4.70 -1.72 0.53
CA LEU A 33 4.07 -2.15 1.78
C LEU A 33 3.17 -3.38 1.59
N PRO A 34 2.21 -3.41 0.63
CA PRO A 34 1.34 -4.56 0.39
C PRO A 34 1.84 -5.49 -0.72
N GLN A 35 3.08 -5.34 -1.19
CA GLN A 35 3.58 -6.12 -2.32
C GLN A 35 3.47 -7.65 -2.10
N PRO A 36 3.86 -8.23 -0.95
CA PRO A 36 3.79 -9.69 -0.78
C PRO A 36 2.35 -10.21 -0.77
N LEU A 37 1.39 -9.41 -0.29
CA LEU A 37 -0.04 -9.70 -0.43
C LEU A 37 -0.44 -9.82 -1.91
N TYR A 38 -0.13 -8.82 -2.74
CA TYR A 38 -0.50 -8.87 -4.16
C TYR A 38 0.27 -9.93 -4.96
N GLN A 39 1.42 -10.39 -4.45
CA GLN A 39 2.20 -11.49 -5.02
C GLN A 39 1.77 -12.86 -4.48
N THR A 40 0.87 -12.91 -3.49
CA THR A 40 0.29 -14.16 -3.00
C THR A 40 -0.62 -14.78 -4.08
N ALA A 41 -0.41 -16.06 -4.37
CA ALA A 41 -1.13 -16.77 -5.43
C ALA A 41 -2.66 -16.67 -5.25
N GLY A 42 -3.35 -16.26 -6.31
CA GLY A 42 -4.81 -16.11 -6.32
C GLY A 42 -5.35 -14.84 -5.67
N VAL A 43 -4.51 -13.94 -5.13
CA VAL A 43 -4.98 -12.62 -4.70
C VAL A 43 -5.35 -11.75 -5.91
N LEU A 44 -4.44 -11.64 -6.87
CA LEU A 44 -4.72 -11.12 -8.20
C LEU A 44 -5.36 -12.22 -9.05
N THR A 45 -6.47 -11.88 -9.72
CA THR A 45 -7.25 -12.83 -10.53
C THR A 45 -6.67 -13.01 -11.93
N THR A 46 -7.17 -13.99 -12.67
CA THR A 46 -6.78 -14.27 -14.06
C THR A 46 -6.71 -13.00 -14.91
N GLY A 47 -5.63 -12.88 -15.69
CA GLY A 47 -5.36 -11.73 -16.57
C GLY A 47 -4.51 -10.63 -15.95
N PHE A 48 -4.24 -10.68 -14.64
CA PHE A 48 -3.30 -9.75 -14.00
C PHE A 48 -1.87 -10.26 -14.11
N ALA A 49 -0.97 -9.38 -14.57
CA ALA A 49 0.47 -9.63 -14.46
C ALA A 49 0.89 -9.64 -12.97
N PRO A 50 2.02 -10.30 -12.63
CA PRO A 50 2.61 -10.18 -11.30
C PRO A 50 2.84 -8.71 -10.90
N TYR A 51 2.47 -8.38 -9.67
CA TYR A 51 2.61 -7.02 -9.15
C TYR A 51 4.08 -6.59 -9.01
N ILE A 52 4.38 -5.34 -9.37
CA ILE A 52 5.73 -4.78 -9.37
C ILE A 52 5.87 -3.70 -8.28
N GLY A 53 6.61 -3.99 -7.22
CA GLY A 53 6.85 -3.02 -6.14
C GLY A 53 7.97 -2.03 -6.47
N VAL A 54 7.64 -0.74 -6.51
CA VAL A 54 8.56 0.37 -6.86
C VAL A 54 8.41 1.61 -5.98
N GLY A 55 7.57 1.53 -4.94
CA GLY A 55 7.17 2.66 -4.11
C GLY A 55 5.91 3.36 -4.62
N SER A 56 5.16 3.93 -3.69
CA SER A 56 3.82 4.50 -3.96
C SER A 56 3.90 5.71 -4.89
N GLY A 57 4.95 6.54 -4.80
CA GLY A 57 5.16 7.66 -5.72
C GLY A 57 5.34 7.22 -7.17
N ASN A 58 6.18 6.21 -7.42
CA ASN A 58 6.34 5.62 -8.76
C ASN A 58 5.05 4.95 -9.24
N GLY A 59 4.30 4.29 -8.35
CA GLY A 59 2.98 3.71 -8.64
C GLY A 59 1.97 4.75 -9.13
N LYS A 60 1.83 5.85 -8.38
CA LYS A 60 0.97 6.98 -8.77
C LYS A 60 1.41 7.57 -10.10
N ALA A 61 2.71 7.84 -10.28
CA ALA A 61 3.23 8.35 -11.55
C ALA A 61 2.92 7.42 -12.72
N ALA A 62 3.21 6.12 -12.57
CA ALA A 62 2.95 5.08 -13.58
C ALA A 62 1.49 5.13 -14.06
N PHE A 63 0.54 5.14 -13.13
CA PHE A 63 -0.88 5.16 -13.45
C PHE A 63 -1.33 6.50 -14.05
N LEU A 64 -0.96 7.62 -13.44
CA LEU A 64 -1.45 8.95 -13.86
C LEU A 64 -0.92 9.34 -15.24
N THR A 65 0.29 8.92 -15.59
CA THR A 65 0.92 9.25 -16.89
C THR A 65 0.88 8.10 -17.90
N ASN A 66 0.43 6.90 -17.48
CA ASN A 66 0.52 5.67 -18.27
C ASN A 66 1.97 5.37 -18.71
N ASP A 67 2.91 5.47 -17.77
CA ASP A 67 4.34 5.27 -18.01
C ASP A 67 4.82 3.98 -17.33
N TYR A 68 4.92 2.90 -18.11
CA TYR A 68 5.37 1.60 -17.61
C TYR A 68 6.85 1.60 -17.19
N THR A 69 7.65 2.59 -17.61
CA THR A 69 9.05 2.69 -17.19
C THR A 69 9.21 2.94 -15.70
N LYS A 70 8.15 3.43 -15.03
CA LYS A 70 8.08 3.56 -13.57
C LYS A 70 7.98 2.22 -12.85
N PHE A 71 7.51 1.18 -13.53
CA PHE A 71 7.52 -0.19 -13.02
C PHE A 71 8.78 -0.93 -13.41
N VAL A 72 9.15 -0.88 -14.70
CA VAL A 72 10.34 -1.55 -15.22
C VAL A 72 11.10 -0.58 -16.12
N ALA A 73 12.26 -0.11 -15.64
CA ALA A 73 13.09 0.82 -16.38
C ALA A 73 13.43 0.29 -17.79
N GLY A 74 13.28 1.15 -18.80
CA GLY A 74 13.56 0.82 -20.20
C GLY A 74 12.46 0.06 -20.95
N VAL A 75 11.38 -0.37 -20.28
CA VAL A 75 10.26 -1.07 -20.92
C VAL A 75 9.13 -0.10 -21.23
N THR A 76 8.88 0.13 -22.52
CA THR A 76 7.89 1.10 -23.03
C THR A 76 6.79 0.47 -23.87
N ASN A 77 6.85 -0.84 -24.12
CA ASN A 77 5.90 -1.57 -24.96
C ASN A 77 4.70 -2.15 -24.19
N LYS A 78 4.44 -1.67 -22.97
CA LYS A 78 3.34 -2.08 -22.11
C LYS A 78 2.64 -0.86 -21.53
N ASN A 79 1.33 -0.97 -21.31
CA ASN A 79 0.53 0.04 -20.62
C ASN A 79 0.34 -0.27 -19.13
N VAL A 80 0.00 0.77 -18.36
CA VAL A 80 -0.28 0.73 -16.92
C VAL A 80 -1.78 0.80 -16.70
N HIS A 81 -2.31 -0.22 -16.01
CA HIS A 81 -3.74 -0.39 -15.83
C HIS A 81 -4.18 -0.01 -14.40
N TRP A 82 -3.32 -0.26 -13.41
CA TRP A 82 -3.61 0.04 -12.02
C TRP A 82 -2.35 0.27 -11.20
N ALA A 83 -2.51 0.85 -10.01
CA ALA A 83 -1.44 0.99 -9.04
C ALA A 83 -1.89 0.68 -7.61
N GLY A 84 -0.99 0.12 -6.81
CA GLY A 84 -1.10 0.11 -5.36
C GLY A 84 -0.44 1.37 -4.77
N SER A 85 -1.10 2.05 -3.83
CA SER A 85 -0.55 3.25 -3.18
C SER A 85 -1.08 3.44 -1.76
N ASP A 86 -0.18 3.48 -0.78
CA ASP A 86 -0.47 3.96 0.58
C ASP A 86 -0.28 5.48 0.73
N SER A 87 0.13 6.17 -0.35
CA SER A 87 0.08 7.63 -0.45
C SER A 87 -1.21 8.04 -1.14
N LYS A 88 -1.95 8.99 -0.56
CA LYS A 88 -3.18 9.49 -1.17
C LYS A 88 -2.84 10.28 -2.44
N LEU A 89 -3.72 10.21 -3.45
CA LEU A 89 -3.66 11.16 -4.56
C LEU A 89 -3.87 12.58 -4.04
N SER A 90 -2.95 13.48 -4.34
CA SER A 90 -3.05 14.90 -4.01
C SER A 90 -4.09 15.61 -4.87
N ALA A 91 -4.54 16.78 -4.44
CA ALA A 91 -5.46 17.62 -5.21
C ALA A 91 -4.92 17.94 -6.61
N THR A 92 -3.61 18.19 -6.74
CA THR A 92 -2.95 18.45 -8.03
C THR A 92 -2.92 17.22 -8.92
N GLU A 93 -2.65 16.03 -8.37
CA GLU A 93 -2.69 14.77 -9.15
C GLU A 93 -4.11 14.51 -9.67
N LEU A 94 -5.13 14.70 -8.83
CA LEU A 94 -6.54 14.52 -9.19
C LEU A 94 -6.98 15.51 -10.28
N SER A 95 -6.70 16.81 -10.12
CA SER A 95 -7.10 17.83 -11.10
C SER A 95 -6.36 17.71 -12.43
N THR A 96 -5.08 17.32 -12.40
CA THR A 96 -4.29 17.05 -13.60
C THR A 96 -4.84 15.84 -14.36
N TYR A 97 -5.16 14.75 -13.67
CA TYR A 97 -5.79 13.60 -14.32
C TYR A 97 -7.17 13.93 -14.90
N ALA A 98 -8.00 14.64 -14.12
CA ALA A 98 -9.34 15.03 -14.53
C ALA A 98 -9.36 15.89 -15.80
N SER A 99 -8.38 16.78 -15.96
CA SER A 99 -8.26 17.63 -17.15
C SER A 99 -7.58 16.91 -18.33
N ALA A 100 -6.49 16.20 -18.08
CA ALA A 100 -5.64 15.67 -19.16
C ALA A 100 -6.02 14.26 -19.64
N LYS A 101 -6.58 13.42 -18.76
CA LYS A 101 -6.76 11.97 -19.03
C LYS A 101 -8.21 11.54 -18.99
N GLN A 102 -8.97 12.00 -18.01
CA GLN A 102 -10.35 11.58 -17.80
C GLN A 102 -11.27 11.72 -19.04
N PRO A 103 -11.18 12.76 -19.89
CA PRO A 103 -12.03 12.87 -21.08
C PRO A 103 -11.90 11.69 -22.05
N ALA A 104 -10.70 11.10 -22.16
CA ALA A 104 -10.44 9.97 -23.05
C ALA A 104 -10.39 8.61 -22.32
N TRP A 105 -10.07 8.60 -21.02
CA TRP A 105 -9.80 7.37 -20.26
C TRP A 105 -10.88 7.02 -19.23
N GLY A 106 -11.82 7.92 -18.98
CA GLY A 106 -12.80 7.81 -17.89
C GLY A 106 -12.23 8.24 -16.55
N LYS A 107 -13.10 8.35 -15.53
CA LYS A 107 -12.70 8.71 -14.16
C LYS A 107 -11.74 7.66 -13.61
N LEU A 108 -10.74 8.11 -12.83
CA LEU A 108 -10.01 7.18 -11.97
C LEU A 108 -10.86 6.80 -10.76
N ILE A 109 -10.56 5.63 -10.20
CA ILE A 109 -11.11 5.09 -8.98
C ILE A 109 -9.96 4.96 -8.01
N GLN A 110 -10.09 5.51 -6.81
CA GLN A 110 -9.15 5.32 -5.71
C GLN A 110 -9.96 4.74 -4.53
N VAL A 111 -9.58 3.57 -4.05
CA VAL A 111 -10.32 2.84 -2.99
C VAL A 111 -9.34 2.17 -2.04
N PRO A 112 -9.70 1.96 -0.76
CA PRO A 112 -8.83 1.25 0.15
C PRO A 112 -8.77 -0.23 -0.26
N SER A 113 -7.61 -0.84 -0.12
CA SER A 113 -7.37 -2.27 -0.34
C SER A 113 -7.54 -3.00 0.99
N VAL A 114 -6.69 -2.63 1.94
CA VAL A 114 -6.61 -3.18 3.28
C VAL A 114 -6.19 -2.08 4.24
N ALA A 115 -6.46 -2.27 5.52
CA ALA A 115 -5.87 -1.45 6.56
C ALA A 115 -4.57 -2.07 7.08
N THR A 116 -3.71 -1.24 7.64
CA THR A 116 -2.37 -1.63 8.09
C THR A 116 -1.98 -0.84 9.32
N SER A 117 -1.21 -1.47 10.21
CA SER A 117 -0.37 -0.73 11.16
C SER A 117 0.89 -0.22 10.45
N VAL A 118 1.66 0.65 11.10
CA VAL A 118 3.06 0.91 10.75
C VAL A 118 3.93 0.45 11.91
N ALA A 119 4.65 -0.64 11.73
CA ALA A 119 5.49 -1.26 12.75
C ALA A 119 6.81 -0.50 12.95
N ILE A 120 7.42 -0.64 14.12
CA ILE A 120 8.72 -0.05 14.48
C ILE A 120 9.74 -1.17 14.75
N PRO A 121 10.25 -1.86 13.71
CA PRO A 121 11.29 -2.86 13.89
C PRO A 121 12.64 -2.20 14.19
N PHE A 122 13.47 -2.90 14.96
CA PHE A 122 14.79 -2.45 15.33
C PHE A 122 15.77 -3.64 15.42
N ASN A 123 17.05 -3.35 15.19
CA ASN A 123 18.14 -4.29 15.34
C ASN A 123 18.98 -3.87 16.54
N LYS A 124 18.63 -4.33 17.74
CA LYS A 124 19.41 -4.08 18.95
C LYS A 124 19.23 -5.24 19.94
N ALA A 125 20.29 -6.00 20.15
CA ALA A 125 20.26 -7.16 21.04
C ALA A 125 19.86 -6.77 22.47
N GLY A 126 19.09 -7.64 23.13
CA GLY A 126 18.63 -7.46 24.50
C GLY A 126 17.37 -8.26 24.80
N THR A 127 17.21 -8.70 26.05
CA THR A 127 16.07 -9.52 26.49
C THR A 127 14.87 -8.70 26.95
N ASN A 128 15.09 -7.44 27.32
CA ASN A 128 14.00 -6.56 27.74
C ASN A 128 13.11 -6.22 26.54
N ALA A 129 11.81 -6.12 26.79
CA ALA A 129 10.88 -5.56 25.83
C ALA A 129 11.19 -4.07 25.60
N VAL A 130 11.22 -3.64 24.34
CA VAL A 130 11.21 -2.21 23.98
C VAL A 130 9.76 -1.78 23.79
N ASP A 131 9.35 -0.83 24.61
CA ASP A 131 8.02 -0.21 24.55
C ASP A 131 8.21 1.31 24.55
N LEU A 132 7.93 1.91 23.39
CA LEU A 132 8.10 3.34 23.19
C LEU A 132 6.83 4.05 23.63
N SER A 133 6.97 5.01 24.53
CA SER A 133 5.96 6.06 24.64
C SER A 133 5.89 6.84 23.32
N VAL A 134 4.77 7.51 23.06
CA VAL A 134 4.64 8.38 21.88
C VAL A 134 5.72 9.47 21.89
N ASP A 135 6.04 10.05 23.06
CA ASP A 135 7.13 11.03 23.19
C ASP A 135 8.51 10.42 22.82
N GLN A 136 8.80 9.21 23.27
CA GLN A 136 10.07 8.54 22.95
C GLN A 136 10.18 8.19 21.47
N LEU A 137 9.08 7.75 20.85
CA LEU A 137 9.02 7.57 19.41
C LEU A 137 9.33 8.89 18.68
N CYS A 138 8.65 9.98 19.05
CA CYS A 138 8.90 11.31 18.48
C CYS A 138 10.35 11.74 18.65
N GLY A 139 10.92 11.56 19.84
CA GLY A 139 12.29 11.92 20.14
C GLY A 139 13.32 11.09 19.37
N VAL A 140 13.07 9.80 19.14
CA VAL A 140 13.93 8.95 18.28
C VAL A 140 13.92 9.46 16.84
N PHE A 141 12.73 9.69 16.28
CA PHE A 141 12.59 10.08 14.87
C PHE A 141 12.90 11.57 14.60
N SER A 142 12.96 12.42 15.63
CA SER A 142 13.46 13.80 15.54
C SER A 142 14.97 13.91 15.76
N GLY A 143 15.60 12.87 16.33
CA GLY A 143 17.00 12.89 16.76
C GLY A 143 17.23 13.52 18.14
N ARG A 144 16.18 13.87 18.89
CA ARG A 144 16.30 14.29 20.29
C ARG A 144 16.82 13.15 21.18
N LEU A 145 16.41 11.91 20.90
CA LEU A 145 16.92 10.70 21.56
C LEU A 145 17.85 9.97 20.59
N THR A 146 19.15 10.03 20.88
CA THR A 146 20.22 9.53 20.00
C THR A 146 20.85 8.23 20.52
N THR A 147 20.49 7.78 21.72
CA THR A 147 21.06 6.60 22.35
C THR A 147 19.99 5.73 23.02
N TRP A 148 20.19 4.41 23.00
CA TRP A 148 19.24 3.42 23.50
C TRP A 148 18.99 3.51 25.01
N ASN A 149 19.95 4.03 25.79
CA ASN A 149 19.81 4.25 27.22
C ASN A 149 18.87 5.42 27.56
N GLN A 150 18.47 6.24 26.57
CA GLN A 150 17.42 7.25 26.74
C GLN A 150 16.01 6.64 26.58
N ILE A 151 15.91 5.40 26.12
CA ILE A 151 14.65 4.66 26.04
C ILE A 151 14.45 3.92 27.36
N THR A 152 13.41 4.34 28.10
CA THR A 152 13.05 3.82 29.41
C THR A 152 12.89 2.29 29.37
N ASN A 153 13.50 1.60 30.34
CA ASN A 153 13.43 0.15 30.51
C ASN A 153 13.94 -0.69 29.31
N SER A 154 14.56 -0.07 28.30
CA SER A 154 15.05 -0.79 27.11
C SER A 154 16.12 -1.83 27.43
N GLY A 155 16.84 -1.68 28.55
CA GLY A 155 17.98 -2.53 28.92
C GLY A 155 19.12 -2.47 27.91
N ARG A 156 19.15 -1.44 27.05
CA ARG A 156 20.07 -1.29 25.92
C ARG A 156 20.85 0.01 26.02
N THR A 157 22.06 0.02 25.47
CA THR A 157 22.95 1.19 25.44
C THR A 157 23.52 1.41 24.03
N GLY A 158 24.17 2.54 23.81
CA GLY A 158 24.83 2.88 22.54
C GLY A 158 23.93 3.64 21.57
N PRO A 159 24.47 4.02 20.40
CA PRO A 159 23.81 4.93 19.47
C PRO A 159 22.58 4.31 18.81
N ILE A 160 21.60 5.17 18.51
CA ILE A 160 20.46 4.89 17.64
C ILE A 160 20.77 5.44 16.25
N ALA A 161 20.56 4.60 15.23
CA ALA A 161 20.66 4.99 13.82
C ALA A 161 19.31 4.78 13.14
N LEU A 162 18.73 5.84 12.59
CA LEU A 162 17.49 5.70 11.83
C LEU A 162 17.78 5.07 10.47
N VAL A 163 16.93 4.15 10.03
CA VAL A 163 16.84 3.78 8.61
C VAL A 163 15.54 4.35 8.06
N TYR A 164 15.57 4.99 6.91
CA TYR A 164 14.38 5.60 6.31
C TYR A 164 14.30 5.37 4.80
N ARG A 165 13.10 5.56 4.24
CA ARG A 165 12.82 5.41 2.81
C ARG A 165 13.43 6.58 2.02
N SER A 166 14.30 6.24 1.07
CA SER A 166 15.02 7.20 0.22
C SER A 166 14.12 7.93 -0.79
N GLU A 167 13.03 7.30 -1.18
CA GLU A 167 12.13 7.65 -2.27
C GLU A 167 10.74 8.04 -1.77
N SER A 168 9.88 8.51 -2.69
CA SER A 168 8.47 8.80 -2.39
C SER A 168 7.70 7.53 -2.01
N SER A 169 7.38 7.42 -0.73
CA SER A 169 6.86 6.22 -0.07
C SER A 169 5.54 6.50 0.66
N GLY A 170 4.54 5.63 0.45
CA GLY A 170 3.28 5.67 1.19
C GLY A 170 3.43 5.26 2.65
N THR A 171 4.33 4.32 2.97
CA THR A 171 4.67 3.99 4.38
C THR A 171 5.18 5.23 5.13
N THR A 172 5.92 6.10 4.44
CA THR A 172 6.36 7.38 4.97
C THR A 172 5.18 8.33 5.21
N GLU A 173 4.23 8.41 4.28
CA GLU A 173 3.05 9.25 4.45
C GLU A 173 2.18 8.81 5.64
N LEU A 174 1.95 7.50 5.78
CA LEU A 174 1.24 6.94 6.94
C LEU A 174 1.96 7.27 8.26
N PHE A 175 3.28 7.05 8.31
CA PHE A 175 4.06 7.30 9.51
C PHE A 175 4.15 8.80 9.85
N THR A 176 4.41 9.65 8.86
CA THR A 176 4.54 11.10 9.08
C THR A 176 3.21 11.78 9.40
N ARG A 177 2.06 11.23 8.97
CA ARG A 177 0.75 11.63 9.53
C ARG A 177 0.68 11.42 11.03
N PHE A 178 1.18 10.30 11.53
CA PHE A 178 1.19 10.04 12.97
C PHE A 178 2.11 11.00 13.71
N LEU A 179 3.34 11.18 13.20
CA LEU A 179 4.29 12.11 13.80
C LEU A 179 3.76 13.54 13.79
N ASN A 180 3.19 14.01 12.68
CA ASN A 180 2.55 15.32 12.58
C ASN A 180 1.42 15.51 13.60
N ALA A 181 0.63 14.46 13.82
CA ALA A 181 -0.52 14.50 14.72
C ALA A 181 -0.15 14.44 16.21
N LYS A 182 0.98 13.83 16.57
CA LYS A 182 1.28 13.42 17.95
C LYS A 182 2.58 13.99 18.51
N CYS A 183 3.52 14.39 17.67
CA CYS A 183 4.84 14.83 18.13
C CYS A 183 4.87 16.33 18.42
N THR A 184 5.22 16.64 19.66
CA THR A 184 5.51 18.01 20.11
C THR A 184 7.02 18.17 20.25
N GLU A 185 7.70 18.38 19.14
CA GLU A 185 9.15 18.58 19.07
C GLU A 185 9.49 20.06 18.79
N ALA A 186 10.78 20.42 18.86
CA ALA A 186 11.25 21.80 18.62
C ALA A 186 10.87 22.36 17.24
N LYS A 187 10.72 21.48 16.25
CA LYS A 187 10.17 21.78 14.91
C LYS A 187 9.07 20.75 14.58
N PRO A 188 8.09 21.08 13.75
CA PRO A 188 7.04 20.13 13.41
C PRO A 188 7.55 19.05 12.44
N PHE A 189 6.88 17.90 12.46
CA PHE A 189 6.92 16.94 11.36
C PHE A 189 5.83 17.30 10.34
N ALA A 190 6.21 17.44 9.07
CA ALA A 190 5.28 17.58 7.95
C ALA A 190 4.83 16.21 7.45
N VAL A 191 3.56 16.13 7.02
CA VAL A 191 3.05 14.96 6.28
C VAL A 191 3.66 14.96 4.88
N THR A 192 4.38 13.91 4.54
CA THR A 192 5.12 13.81 3.27
C THR A 192 5.36 12.35 2.88
N THR A 193 5.65 12.12 1.61
CA THR A 193 6.13 10.81 1.12
C THR A 193 7.65 10.67 1.21
N THR A 194 8.38 11.77 1.46
CA THR A 194 9.84 11.83 1.50
C THR A 194 10.32 12.15 2.91
N PHE A 195 10.79 11.14 3.65
CA PHE A 195 11.01 11.28 5.10
C PHE A 195 12.08 12.31 5.46
N SER A 196 13.10 12.46 4.61
CA SER A 196 14.17 13.44 4.79
C SER A 196 13.70 14.89 4.86
N SER A 197 12.49 15.18 4.33
CA SER A 197 11.87 16.50 4.39
C SER A 197 10.75 16.61 5.43
N SER A 198 10.53 15.58 6.25
CA SER A 198 9.41 15.57 7.21
C SER A 198 9.71 16.45 8.42
N TYR A 199 10.82 16.21 9.13
CA TYR A 199 11.15 16.98 10.33
C TYR A 199 11.81 18.30 9.96
N GLY A 200 11.27 19.42 10.47
CA GLY A 200 11.83 20.75 10.20
C GLY A 200 13.23 20.98 10.78
N GLY A 201 13.72 20.12 11.68
CA GLY A 201 15.09 20.16 12.21
C GLY A 201 16.11 19.34 11.39
N GLY A 202 15.69 18.70 10.30
CA GLY A 202 16.54 17.85 9.47
C GLY A 202 16.66 16.41 10.00
N LEU A 203 17.39 15.56 9.29
CA LEU A 203 17.61 14.18 9.70
C LEU A 203 18.67 14.08 10.79
N PRO A 204 18.58 13.09 11.70
CA PRO A 204 19.68 12.74 12.58
C PRO A 204 20.94 12.39 11.77
N SER A 205 22.12 12.74 12.28
CA SER A 205 23.40 12.50 11.58
C SER A 205 23.70 11.03 11.31
N THR A 206 23.08 10.11 12.06
CA THR A 206 23.21 8.66 11.91
C THR A 206 22.17 8.05 10.97
N ALA A 207 21.33 8.87 10.32
CA ALA A 207 20.26 8.39 9.45
C ALA A 207 20.81 7.76 8.16
N VAL A 208 20.23 6.62 7.77
CA VAL A 208 20.60 5.84 6.60
C VAL A 208 19.40 5.73 5.67
N ALA A 209 19.56 6.17 4.43
CA ALA A 209 18.55 6.00 3.40
C ALA A 209 18.63 4.60 2.79
N ALA A 210 17.48 3.99 2.53
CA ALA A 210 17.38 2.78 1.72
C ALA A 210 16.09 2.78 0.89
N THR A 211 16.07 2.01 -0.19
CA THR A 211 14.96 2.00 -1.16
C THR A 211 14.06 0.78 -0.97
N GLY A 212 12.74 1.01 -0.99
CA GLY A 212 11.74 -0.05 -0.83
C GLY A 212 11.69 -0.65 0.59
N SER A 213 10.65 -1.43 0.87
CA SER A 213 10.46 -2.06 2.19
C SER A 213 11.57 -3.07 2.50
N GLN A 214 11.91 -3.93 1.53
CA GLN A 214 12.97 -4.93 1.70
C GLN A 214 14.34 -4.27 1.91
N GLY A 215 14.72 -3.29 1.08
CA GLY A 215 16.02 -2.63 1.21
C GLY A 215 16.19 -1.90 2.54
N VAL A 216 15.11 -1.34 3.11
CA VAL A 216 15.13 -0.78 4.47
C VAL A 216 15.32 -1.87 5.53
N MET A 217 14.68 -3.04 5.40
CA MET A 217 14.90 -4.16 6.33
C MET A 217 16.31 -4.75 6.21
N ASP A 218 16.87 -4.82 5.01
CA ASP A 218 18.26 -5.26 4.80
C ASP A 218 19.23 -4.28 5.46
N ALA A 219 19.02 -2.97 5.27
CA ALA A 219 19.78 -1.94 5.96
C ALA A 219 19.58 -2.02 7.49
N LEU A 220 18.37 -2.25 8.00
CA LEU A 220 18.12 -2.43 9.43
C LEU A 220 18.97 -3.57 10.01
N ASN A 221 18.98 -4.73 9.34
CA ASN A 221 19.66 -5.93 9.81
C ASN A 221 21.18 -5.88 9.64
N ALA A 222 21.70 -5.03 8.74
CA ALA A 222 23.13 -4.95 8.46
C ALA A 222 23.98 -4.38 9.60
N VAL A 223 23.41 -3.55 10.48
CA VAL A 223 24.16 -2.90 11.59
C VAL A 223 23.30 -2.81 12.84
N GLU A 224 23.84 -3.26 13.98
CA GLU A 224 23.21 -3.13 15.29
C GLU A 224 23.04 -1.65 15.69
N GLY A 225 21.98 -1.33 16.42
CA GLY A 225 21.60 0.02 16.82
C GLY A 225 20.60 0.68 15.88
N ARG A 226 20.22 0.04 14.77
CA ARG A 226 19.29 0.59 13.78
C ARG A 226 17.83 0.44 14.19
N ILE A 227 17.00 1.41 13.82
CA ILE A 227 15.54 1.42 14.01
C ILE A 227 14.86 2.07 12.80
N THR A 228 13.64 1.65 12.46
CA THR A 228 12.90 2.18 11.31
C THR A 228 11.38 2.11 11.51
N TYR A 229 10.62 2.62 10.54
CA TYR A 229 9.17 2.45 10.39
C TYR A 229 8.91 1.53 9.19
N MET A 230 7.97 0.58 9.31
CA MET A 230 7.86 -0.50 8.33
C MET A 230 6.44 -1.05 8.15
N SER A 231 6.20 -1.62 6.98
CA SER A 231 5.06 -2.53 6.75
C SER A 231 5.08 -3.67 7.78
N PRO A 232 3.95 -4.02 8.43
CA PRO A 232 3.92 -5.16 9.36
C PRO A 232 4.35 -6.46 8.66
N ASP A 233 4.11 -6.58 7.36
CA ASP A 233 4.45 -7.77 6.58
C ASP A 233 5.96 -7.99 6.40
N TYR A 234 6.74 -6.90 6.41
CA TYR A 234 8.20 -6.95 6.31
C TYR A 234 8.87 -6.87 7.69
N ALA A 235 8.22 -6.28 8.67
CA ALA A 235 8.80 -6.04 9.99
C ALA A 235 9.09 -7.33 10.76
N ALA A 236 8.38 -8.42 10.45
CA ALA A 236 8.65 -9.74 11.00
C ALA A 236 8.30 -10.88 10.03
N THR A 237 9.09 -11.95 10.06
CA THR A 237 8.91 -13.13 9.19
C THR A 237 7.66 -13.95 9.51
N THR A 238 7.04 -13.75 10.68
CA THR A 238 5.81 -14.41 11.13
C THR A 238 4.88 -13.39 11.78
N LEU A 239 3.58 -13.71 11.89
CA LEU A 239 2.63 -12.86 12.60
C LEU A 239 3.01 -12.67 14.07
N ALA A 240 3.34 -13.78 14.77
CA ALA A 240 3.79 -13.74 16.16
C ALA A 240 5.11 -12.98 16.36
N GLY A 241 5.94 -12.88 15.32
CA GLY A 241 7.16 -12.07 15.36
C GLY A 241 6.90 -10.57 15.52
N LEU A 242 5.68 -10.08 15.21
CA LEU A 242 5.29 -8.70 15.51
C LEU A 242 5.09 -8.46 17.02
N ASP A 243 4.85 -9.53 17.80
CA ASP A 243 4.69 -9.46 19.25
C ASP A 243 6.02 -9.61 20.01
N ASP A 244 7.11 -9.95 19.30
CA ASP A 244 8.44 -10.02 19.88
C ASP A 244 9.01 -8.61 20.10
N ALA A 245 8.73 -8.07 21.28
CA ALA A 245 9.18 -6.74 21.72
C ALA A 245 10.71 -6.61 21.86
N THR A 246 11.49 -7.67 21.62
CA THR A 246 12.95 -7.60 21.51
C THR A 246 13.43 -7.23 20.10
N LYS A 247 12.53 -7.27 19.10
CA LYS A 247 12.81 -6.98 17.69
C LYS A 247 11.86 -5.95 17.06
N VAL A 248 10.61 -5.92 17.50
CA VAL A 248 9.58 -4.98 17.03
C VAL A 248 9.03 -4.22 18.22
N ALA A 249 9.28 -2.91 18.27
CA ALA A 249 8.91 -2.13 19.43
C ALA A 249 7.40 -2.08 19.60
N LYS A 250 6.95 -2.25 20.85
CA LYS A 250 5.62 -1.80 21.25
C LYS A 250 5.57 -0.27 21.16
N VAL A 251 4.38 0.26 20.93
CA VAL A 251 4.13 1.70 21.02
C VAL A 251 2.90 1.91 21.87
N GLY A 252 3.05 2.62 22.99
CA GLY A 252 1.96 2.81 23.95
C GLY A 252 1.45 1.50 24.57
N GLY A 253 2.33 0.52 24.81
CA GLY A 253 2.00 -0.70 25.54
C GLY A 253 1.66 -1.93 24.69
N VAL A 254 1.42 -1.78 23.39
CA VAL A 254 0.95 -2.87 22.51
C VAL A 254 1.77 -2.99 21.23
N SER A 255 1.76 -4.19 20.63
CA SER A 255 2.47 -4.52 19.39
C SER A 255 1.74 -3.99 18.15
N PRO A 256 2.40 -3.86 16.99
CA PRO A 256 1.76 -3.48 15.72
C PRO A 256 0.94 -4.62 15.09
N ALA A 257 0.62 -5.68 15.81
CA ALA A 257 -0.18 -6.78 15.30
C ALA A 257 -1.55 -6.29 14.78
N PRO A 258 -2.10 -6.87 13.69
CA PRO A 258 -3.38 -6.46 13.10
C PRO A 258 -4.55 -6.40 14.09
N ALA A 259 -4.56 -7.32 15.08
CA ALA A 259 -5.58 -7.36 16.12
C ALA A 259 -5.62 -6.09 16.98
N ASN A 260 -4.49 -5.38 17.13
CA ASN A 260 -4.40 -4.16 17.93
C ASN A 260 -4.84 -2.91 17.15
N VAL A 261 -5.11 -2.99 15.85
CA VAL A 261 -5.61 -1.85 15.04
C VAL A 261 -7.00 -2.10 14.44
N SER A 262 -7.45 -3.36 14.36
CA SER A 262 -8.68 -3.76 13.68
C SER A 262 -9.95 -3.13 14.26
N ALA A 263 -10.03 -2.96 15.59
CA ALA A 263 -11.15 -2.30 16.24
C ALA A 263 -11.28 -0.82 15.79
N ALA A 264 -10.16 -0.08 15.75
CA ALA A 264 -10.16 1.30 15.28
C ALA A 264 -10.54 1.43 13.80
N ILE A 265 -10.06 0.49 12.97
CA ILE A 265 -10.43 0.42 11.55
C ILE A 265 -11.93 0.13 11.37
N GLY A 266 -12.50 -0.74 12.20
CA GLY A 266 -13.93 -1.07 12.16
C GLY A 266 -14.86 0.10 12.46
N LEU A 267 -14.37 1.15 13.12
CA LEU A 267 -15.13 2.37 13.43
C LEU A 267 -15.11 3.42 12.32
N VAL A 268 -14.30 3.22 11.27
CA VAL A 268 -14.24 4.16 10.15
C VAL A 268 -15.47 3.92 9.24
N PRO A 269 -16.37 4.90 9.05
CA PRO A 269 -17.55 4.75 8.20
C PRO A 269 -17.19 4.77 6.72
N ALA A 270 -17.89 3.97 5.91
CA ALA A 270 -17.71 3.96 4.46
C ALA A 270 -18.42 5.16 3.78
N PRO A 271 -17.97 5.63 2.59
CA PRO A 271 -18.56 6.77 1.89
C PRO A 271 -20.07 6.71 1.63
N THR A 272 -20.60 5.51 1.44
CA THR A 272 -22.01 5.31 1.09
C THR A 272 -22.91 5.12 2.31
N GLU A 273 -22.38 5.23 3.53
CA GLU A 273 -23.15 5.08 4.76
C GLU A 273 -23.71 6.42 5.25
N ALA A 274 -24.96 6.39 5.73
CA ALA A 274 -25.53 7.52 6.44
C ALA A 274 -24.80 7.71 7.77
N ARG A 275 -24.36 8.94 8.06
CA ARG A 275 -23.74 9.27 9.35
C ARG A 275 -24.82 9.66 10.36
N ALA A 276 -24.52 9.43 11.64
CA ALA A 276 -25.43 9.72 12.74
C ALA A 276 -25.80 11.21 12.85
N ASP A 277 -24.93 12.10 12.37
CA ASP A 277 -25.14 13.55 12.30
C ASP A 277 -25.92 14.01 11.05
N GLY A 278 -26.39 13.08 10.22
CA GLY A 278 -27.10 13.36 8.97
C GLY A 278 -26.19 13.82 7.82
N SER A 279 -24.87 13.92 8.03
CA SER A 279 -23.93 14.23 6.97
C SER A 279 -23.71 13.04 6.02
N PHE A 280 -23.33 13.33 4.77
CA PHE A 280 -22.98 12.33 3.78
C PHE A 280 -21.58 12.59 3.24
N ILE A 281 -20.85 11.51 2.95
CA ILE A 281 -19.54 11.58 2.29
C ILE A 281 -19.77 11.50 0.78
N ASP A 282 -19.39 12.55 0.03
CA ASP A 282 -19.53 12.52 -1.42
C ASP A 282 -18.69 11.39 -2.05
N ALA A 283 -19.36 10.30 -2.41
CA ALA A 283 -18.78 9.12 -3.04
C ALA A 283 -18.31 9.35 -4.49
N THR A 284 -18.63 10.49 -5.11
CA THR A 284 -18.17 10.83 -6.47
C THR A 284 -16.76 11.40 -6.50
N ASN A 285 -16.24 11.84 -5.35
CA ASN A 285 -14.89 12.34 -5.16
C ASN A 285 -13.93 11.21 -4.73
N PRO A 286 -12.92 10.86 -5.55
CA PRO A 286 -11.94 9.82 -5.20
C PRO A 286 -11.14 10.10 -3.91
N ASP A 287 -11.04 11.35 -3.48
CA ASP A 287 -10.36 11.71 -2.23
C ASP A 287 -11.12 11.19 -0.99
N ASN A 288 -12.43 11.09 -1.08
CA ASN A 288 -13.28 10.70 0.04
C ASN A 288 -13.28 9.20 0.32
N TRP A 289 -12.80 8.39 -0.63
CA TRP A 289 -12.69 6.94 -0.48
C TRP A 289 -11.45 6.49 0.29
N VAL A 290 -10.50 7.38 0.56
CA VAL A 290 -9.28 7.05 1.32
C VAL A 290 -9.30 7.76 2.66
N PRO A 291 -9.76 7.07 3.72
CA PRO A 291 -9.66 7.57 5.08
C PRO A 291 -8.21 7.81 5.49
N VAL A 292 -7.97 8.93 6.14
CA VAL A 292 -6.67 9.28 6.71
C VAL A 292 -6.80 9.64 8.18
N PHE A 293 -5.73 9.46 8.94
CA PHE A 293 -5.72 9.77 10.36
C PHE A 293 -4.91 11.05 10.66
N ALA A 294 -5.35 11.80 11.67
CA ALA A 294 -4.75 13.04 12.14
C ALA A 294 -4.97 13.23 13.66
N ALA A 295 -4.57 14.40 14.20
CA ALA A 295 -4.77 14.72 15.61
C ALA A 295 -6.26 14.82 15.98
N THR A 296 -7.05 15.41 15.08
CA THR A 296 -8.49 15.57 15.21
C THR A 296 -9.18 15.15 13.91
N ALA A 297 -10.44 14.69 14.01
CA ALA A 297 -11.25 14.44 12.83
C ALA A 297 -11.56 15.75 12.10
N SER A 298 -11.52 15.75 10.78
CA SER A 298 -11.81 16.94 9.96
C SER A 298 -12.27 16.57 8.55
N GLY A 299 -13.29 17.27 8.07
CA GLY A 299 -13.86 17.00 6.75
C GLY A 299 -14.41 15.57 6.62
N PRO A 300 -14.63 15.11 5.38
CA PRO A 300 -15.34 13.86 5.12
C PRO A 300 -14.49 12.61 5.37
N ALA A 301 -13.16 12.67 5.22
CA ALA A 301 -12.30 11.49 5.23
C ALA A 301 -11.08 11.58 6.17
N THR A 302 -11.02 12.56 7.09
CA THR A 302 -9.97 12.61 8.11
C THR A 302 -10.53 12.25 9.49
N PHE A 303 -9.91 11.28 10.13
CA PHE A 303 -10.31 10.73 11.43
C PHE A 303 -9.23 10.98 12.48
N ALA A 304 -9.61 11.03 13.75
CA ALA A 304 -8.63 11.11 14.83
C ALA A 304 -7.94 9.73 15.01
N TYR A 305 -6.63 9.73 15.30
CA TYR A 305 -5.95 8.52 15.75
C TYR A 305 -6.62 7.94 17.01
N PRO A 306 -6.70 6.60 17.15
CA PRO A 306 -7.43 5.96 18.24
C PRO A 306 -6.75 6.22 19.59
N SER A 307 -7.55 6.22 20.65
CA SER A 307 -7.09 6.35 22.04
C SER A 307 -6.74 5.00 22.69
N SER A 308 -7.08 3.88 22.04
CA SER A 308 -6.81 2.52 22.49
C SER A 308 -6.27 1.66 21.35
N GLY A 309 -5.59 0.56 21.69
CA GLY A 309 -4.89 -0.27 20.71
C GLY A 309 -3.58 0.35 20.22
N TYR A 310 -3.06 -0.18 19.12
CA TYR A 310 -1.81 0.29 18.54
C TYR A 310 -2.03 1.61 17.79
N PRO A 311 -1.23 2.65 18.03
CA PRO A 311 -1.62 4.01 17.66
C PRO A 311 -1.26 4.41 16.22
N ILE A 312 -0.41 3.65 15.53
CA ILE A 312 0.08 4.00 14.18
C ILE A 312 -0.56 3.08 13.14
N LEU A 313 -1.53 3.61 12.39
CA LEU A 313 -2.34 2.86 11.44
C LEU A 313 -2.83 3.72 10.27
N GLY A 314 -3.29 3.06 9.22
CA GLY A 314 -3.91 3.69 8.06
C GLY A 314 -4.38 2.66 7.03
N PHE A 315 -4.60 3.14 5.81
CA PHE A 315 -5.04 2.33 4.67
C PHE A 315 -4.00 2.35 3.56
N THR A 316 -3.81 1.20 2.93
CA THR A 316 -3.16 1.12 1.61
C THR A 316 -4.23 0.95 0.55
N ASN A 317 -4.04 1.56 -0.61
CA ASN A 317 -5.12 1.83 -1.56
C ASN A 317 -4.79 1.26 -2.94
N LEU A 318 -5.84 1.15 -3.74
CA LEU A 318 -5.80 0.74 -5.13
C LEU A 318 -6.27 1.90 -6.00
N ILE A 319 -5.59 2.12 -7.12
CA ILE A 319 -5.92 3.13 -8.12
C ILE A 319 -6.18 2.40 -9.45
N PHE A 320 -7.38 2.52 -9.99
CA PHE A 320 -7.82 1.89 -11.23
C PHE A 320 -8.52 2.91 -12.14
N SER A 321 -8.71 2.55 -13.41
CA SER A 321 -9.67 3.23 -14.28
C SER A 321 -11.10 2.73 -14.06
N GLN A 322 -12.08 3.61 -14.23
CA GLN A 322 -13.45 3.20 -14.47
C GLN A 322 -13.62 2.56 -15.86
N CYS A 323 -12.88 3.05 -16.87
CA CYS A 323 -13.05 2.64 -18.26
C CYS A 323 -11.73 2.10 -18.84
N TYR A 324 -11.80 0.95 -19.51
CA TYR A 324 -10.73 0.38 -20.33
C TYR A 324 -11.27 0.20 -21.74
N ALA A 325 -10.45 0.51 -22.75
CA ALA A 325 -10.87 0.39 -24.13
C ALA A 325 -11.16 -1.08 -24.51
N ASP A 326 -10.46 -2.01 -23.87
CA ASP A 326 -10.65 -3.44 -24.06
C ASP A 326 -11.69 -4.03 -23.08
N ALA A 327 -12.64 -4.78 -23.65
CA ALA A 327 -13.73 -5.41 -22.89
C ALA A 327 -13.23 -6.58 -22.01
N THR A 328 -12.16 -7.27 -22.43
CA THR A 328 -11.56 -8.36 -21.65
C THR A 328 -10.87 -7.80 -20.40
N GLN A 329 -10.08 -6.74 -20.55
CA GLN A 329 -9.46 -5.99 -19.46
C GLN A 329 -10.50 -5.44 -18.48
N THR A 330 -11.59 -4.87 -19.00
CA THR A 330 -12.73 -4.42 -18.19
C THR A 330 -13.29 -5.57 -17.34
N THR A 331 -13.50 -6.74 -17.96
CA THR A 331 -14.03 -7.94 -17.29
C THR A 331 -13.07 -8.46 -16.22
N GLN A 332 -11.78 -8.50 -16.52
CA GLN A 332 -10.73 -8.95 -15.59
C GLN A 332 -10.67 -8.04 -14.36
N VAL A 333 -10.69 -6.71 -14.53
CA VAL A 333 -10.70 -5.75 -13.43
C VAL A 333 -11.96 -5.88 -12.57
N ARG A 334 -13.15 -6.04 -13.19
CA ARG A 334 -14.39 -6.30 -12.45
C ARG A 334 -14.32 -7.60 -11.66
N GLY A 335 -13.72 -8.65 -12.23
CA GLY A 335 -13.48 -9.93 -11.55
C GLY A 335 -12.59 -9.78 -10.31
N PHE A 336 -11.52 -8.99 -10.42
CA PHE A 336 -10.67 -8.66 -9.28
C PHE A 336 -11.45 -7.92 -8.18
N PHE A 337 -12.23 -6.89 -8.53
CA PHE A 337 -13.06 -6.16 -7.56
C PHE A 337 -14.10 -7.07 -6.89
N ALA A 338 -14.75 -7.95 -7.65
CA ALA A 338 -15.73 -8.90 -7.12
C ALA A 338 -15.10 -9.87 -6.11
N ARG A 339 -13.85 -10.30 -6.33
CA ARG A 339 -13.10 -11.14 -5.40
C ARG A 339 -12.59 -10.35 -4.20
N HIS A 340 -11.82 -9.28 -4.42
CA HIS A 340 -11.13 -8.56 -3.34
C HIS A 340 -12.11 -7.91 -2.37
N TYR A 341 -13.22 -7.37 -2.90
CA TYR A 341 -14.29 -6.78 -2.10
C TYR A 341 -15.47 -7.74 -1.91
N GLY A 342 -15.36 -9.02 -2.23
CA GLY A 342 -16.46 -10.00 -2.10
C GLY A 342 -16.91 -10.22 -0.65
N ALA A 343 -18.20 -10.53 -0.47
CA ALA A 343 -18.72 -10.95 0.84
C ALA A 343 -18.31 -12.39 1.19
N PHE A 344 -18.18 -13.25 0.18
CA PHE A 344 -17.76 -14.65 0.28
C PHE A 344 -16.69 -14.93 -0.79
N GLY A 345 -15.80 -15.89 -0.54
CA GLY A 345 -14.76 -16.26 -1.51
C GLY A 345 -13.81 -15.10 -1.86
N ASN A 346 -13.39 -14.35 -0.84
CA ASN A 346 -12.58 -13.14 -0.98
C ASN A 346 -11.11 -13.36 -0.58
N ASN A 347 -10.35 -12.26 -0.47
CA ASN A 347 -8.92 -12.31 -0.16
C ASN A 347 -8.60 -12.18 1.35
N ASP A 348 -9.58 -12.20 2.26
CA ASP A 348 -9.39 -11.86 3.69
C ASP A 348 -8.39 -12.75 4.43
N THR A 349 -8.34 -14.04 4.08
CA THR A 349 -7.35 -14.98 4.64
C THR A 349 -5.94 -14.60 4.20
N ALA A 350 -5.73 -14.30 2.90
CA ALA A 350 -4.43 -13.86 2.40
C ALA A 350 -4.03 -12.52 3.01
N ILE A 351 -4.99 -11.59 3.17
CA ILE A 351 -4.78 -10.30 3.83
C ILE A 351 -4.28 -10.50 5.27
N SER A 352 -4.94 -11.34 6.05
CA SER A 352 -4.56 -11.64 7.43
C SER A 352 -3.20 -12.35 7.53
N ASN A 353 -2.92 -13.27 6.61
CA ASN A 353 -1.64 -14.00 6.54
C ASN A 353 -0.46 -13.09 6.20
N ASN A 354 -0.71 -11.96 5.51
CA ASN A 354 0.28 -10.91 5.25
C ASN A 354 0.24 -9.79 6.31
N ARG A 355 -0.30 -10.08 7.50
CA ARG A 355 -0.40 -9.17 8.66
C ARG A 355 -1.06 -7.82 8.36
N PHE A 356 -2.09 -7.82 7.51
CA PHE A 356 -2.96 -6.66 7.29
C PHE A 356 -4.33 -6.89 7.94
N VAL A 357 -5.13 -5.83 8.00
CA VAL A 357 -6.51 -5.89 8.46
C VAL A 357 -7.45 -5.89 7.24
N PRO A 358 -8.27 -6.94 7.07
CA PRO A 358 -9.33 -6.95 6.07
C PRO A 358 -10.28 -5.76 6.24
N LEU A 359 -10.76 -5.21 5.12
CA LEU A 359 -11.78 -4.16 5.20
C LEU A 359 -13.07 -4.69 5.85
N PRO A 360 -13.71 -3.90 6.70
CA PRO A 360 -15.04 -4.18 7.23
C PRO A 360 -16.07 -4.50 6.14
N ALA A 361 -17.10 -5.30 6.50
CA ALA A 361 -18.09 -5.76 5.55
C ALA A 361 -18.88 -4.63 4.87
N ASN A 362 -19.16 -3.55 5.61
CA ASN A 362 -19.78 -2.34 5.09
C ASN A 362 -18.89 -1.62 4.05
N TRP A 363 -17.59 -1.51 4.29
CA TRP A 363 -16.63 -0.97 3.31
C TRP A 363 -16.59 -1.80 2.04
N LYS A 364 -16.50 -3.12 2.18
CA LYS A 364 -16.56 -4.03 1.02
C LYS A 364 -17.86 -3.85 0.24
N LYS A 365 -19.00 -3.74 0.92
CA LYS A 365 -20.30 -3.48 0.28
C LYS A 365 -20.32 -2.14 -0.45
N ALA A 366 -19.88 -1.06 0.19
CA ALA A 366 -19.79 0.27 -0.42
C ALA A 366 -18.98 0.25 -1.72
N VAL A 367 -17.77 -0.33 -1.70
CA VAL A 367 -16.92 -0.42 -2.88
C VAL A 367 -17.57 -1.25 -3.99
N ARG A 368 -18.18 -2.40 -3.66
CA ARG A 368 -18.88 -3.23 -4.65
C ARG A 368 -20.06 -2.48 -5.29
N ASP A 369 -20.91 -1.89 -4.47
CA ASP A 369 -22.15 -1.26 -4.93
C ASP A 369 -21.87 -0.02 -5.80
N THR A 370 -20.77 0.69 -5.52
CA THR A 370 -20.35 1.84 -6.34
C THR A 370 -19.58 1.45 -7.59
N PHE A 371 -18.56 0.59 -7.46
CA PHE A 371 -17.57 0.39 -8.53
C PHE A 371 -17.67 -0.97 -9.23
N ALA A 372 -18.13 -2.03 -8.56
CA ALA A 372 -18.28 -3.35 -9.18
C ALA A 372 -19.66 -3.52 -9.86
N THR A 373 -20.67 -2.74 -9.49
CA THR A 373 -22.00 -2.79 -10.10
C THR A 373 -22.03 -2.01 -11.43
N ALA A 374 -22.20 -2.70 -12.57
CA ALA A 374 -22.13 -2.09 -13.90
C ALA A 374 -23.21 -1.01 -14.15
N SER A 375 -24.38 -1.15 -13.54
CA SER A 375 -25.48 -0.18 -13.67
C SER A 375 -25.24 1.11 -12.87
N ASN A 376 -24.30 1.13 -11.92
CA ASN A 376 -23.92 2.35 -11.22
C ASN A 376 -23.15 3.28 -12.18
N ALA A 377 -23.41 4.58 -12.14
CA ALA A 377 -22.71 5.57 -12.96
C ALA A 377 -21.20 5.63 -12.69
N GLN A 378 -20.74 5.17 -11.52
CA GLN A 378 -19.32 5.02 -11.16
C GLN A 378 -18.79 3.59 -11.38
N GLY A 379 -19.64 2.68 -11.86
CA GLY A 379 -19.31 1.28 -12.10
C GLY A 379 -18.24 1.13 -13.17
N ILE A 380 -17.28 0.23 -12.93
CA ILE A 380 -16.24 -0.13 -13.88
C ILE A 380 -16.89 -0.74 -15.11
N GLY A 381 -16.62 -0.17 -16.28
CA GLY A 381 -17.23 -0.57 -17.55
C GLY A 381 -18.71 -0.23 -17.67
N ASN A 382 -19.22 0.77 -16.95
CA ASN A 382 -20.58 1.26 -17.17
C ASN A 382 -20.77 1.63 -18.64
N THR A 383 -21.74 1.02 -19.32
CA THR A 383 -21.88 1.11 -20.79
C THR A 383 -22.27 2.49 -21.29
N SER A 384 -22.91 3.31 -20.46
CA SER A 384 -23.27 4.69 -20.81
C SER A 384 -22.10 5.65 -20.58
N VAL A 385 -21.40 5.51 -19.44
CA VAL A 385 -20.30 6.40 -19.05
C VAL A 385 -19.00 6.09 -19.80
N CYS A 386 -18.72 4.81 -20.04
CA CYS A 386 -17.51 4.35 -20.73
C CYS A 386 -17.70 4.19 -22.25
N ASN A 387 -18.80 4.68 -22.83
CA ASN A 387 -19.03 4.56 -24.27
C ASN A 387 -17.92 5.29 -25.05
N ALA A 388 -17.22 4.55 -25.91
CA ALA A 388 -16.14 5.04 -26.78
C ALA A 388 -14.92 5.67 -26.05
N ILE A 389 -14.76 5.43 -24.74
CA ILE A 389 -13.61 5.89 -23.96
C ILE A 389 -13.00 4.75 -23.14
N GLY A 390 -11.76 4.94 -22.70
CA GLY A 390 -11.09 3.99 -21.82
C GLY A 390 -9.58 4.10 -21.89
N ARG A 391 -8.91 3.64 -20.84
CA ARG A 391 -7.45 3.49 -20.88
C ARG A 391 -7.06 2.55 -22.03
N PRO A 392 -5.97 2.85 -22.75
CA PRO A 392 -5.55 2.08 -23.90
C PRO A 392 -5.05 0.68 -23.51
N LEU A 393 -5.15 -0.23 -24.49
CA LEU A 393 -4.74 -1.64 -24.47
C LEU A 393 -3.29 -1.87 -24.03
#